data_AF-A0A1S2MER1-F1
#
_entry.id   AF-A0A1S2MER1-F1
#
_cell.length_a   1.000
_cell.length_b   1.000
_cell.length_c   1.000
_cell.angle_alpha   90.00
_cell.angle_beta   90.00
_cell.angle_gamma   90.00
#
_symmetry.space_group_name_H-M   'P 1'
#
loop_
_entity.id
_entity.type
_entity.pdbx_description
1 polymer ?
#
loop_
_entity_poly.entity_id
_entity_poly.type
_entity_poly.pdbx_seq_one_letter_code
_entity_poly.pdbx_strand_id
1 'polypeptide(L)'
;MEYTIISMFTISVILFLISFFKKDKSKEVEKQIENFSITLMQEIYQLKKKIKVLEEEILIGQDDNYFTNERTSTIYYDRDTILSLYEDGYTDEEIEQITSFTPEKINDILNEG
;
A
#
# COMPACT_ATOMS: atom_id res chain seq x y z
N MET A 1 31.97 -62.53 -24.30
CA MET A 1 32.05 -62.44 -22.83
C MET A 1 32.97 -61.32 -22.38
N GLU A 2 34.26 -61.29 -22.78
CA GLU A 2 35.19 -60.20 -22.39
C GLU A 2 34.74 -58.79 -22.81
N TYR A 3 34.30 -58.61 -24.06
CA TYR A 3 33.84 -57.29 -24.54
C TYR A 3 32.62 -56.75 -23.78
N THR A 4 31.72 -57.62 -23.31
CA THR A 4 30.55 -57.24 -22.51
C THR A 4 30.97 -56.73 -21.12
N ILE A 5 31.98 -57.36 -20.52
CA ILE A 5 32.53 -56.96 -19.23
C ILE A 5 33.27 -55.62 -19.37
N ILE A 6 34.08 -55.46 -20.43
CA ILE A 6 34.75 -54.20 -20.75
C ILE A 6 33.73 -53.07 -20.94
N SER A 7 32.66 -53.29 -21.72
CA SER A 7 31.67 -52.24 -22.00
C SER A 7 30.90 -51.81 -20.74
N MET A 8 30.52 -52.77 -19.89
CA MET A 8 29.87 -52.48 -18.61
C MET A 8 30.79 -51.68 -17.68
N PHE A 9 32.08 -52.04 -17.65
CA PHE A 9 33.07 -51.33 -16.84
C PHE A 9 33.27 -49.89 -17.33
N THR A 10 33.39 -49.69 -18.64
CA THR A 10 33.52 -48.36 -19.24
C THR A 10 32.28 -47.49 -18.96
N ILE A 11 31.07 -48.05 -19.11
CA ILE A 11 29.81 -47.36 -18.78
C ILE A 11 29.79 -46.96 -17.29
N SER A 12 30.21 -47.85 -16.39
CA SER A 12 30.27 -47.56 -14.95
C SER A 12 31.21 -46.40 -14.64
N VAL A 13 32.42 -46.39 -15.24
CA VAL A 13 33.39 -45.30 -15.08
C VAL A 13 32.82 -43.98 -15.63
N ILE A 14 32.16 -44.00 -16.78
CA ILE A 14 31.52 -42.82 -17.37
C ILE A 14 30.41 -42.28 -16.46
N LEU A 15 29.53 -43.14 -15.94
CA LEU A 15 28.46 -42.74 -15.01
C LEU A 15 29.04 -42.18 -13.71
N PHE A 16 30.13 -42.77 -13.21
CA PHE A 16 30.83 -42.29 -12.02
C PHE A 16 31.36 -40.87 -12.21
N LEU A 17 32.01 -40.59 -13.35
CA LEU A 17 32.48 -39.25 -13.70
C LEU A 17 31.32 -38.23 -13.82
N ILE A 18 30.19 -38.63 -14.43
CA ILE A 18 28.98 -37.79 -14.53
C ILE A 18 28.36 -37.50 -13.15
N SER A 19 28.47 -38.44 -12.20
CA SER A 19 27.94 -38.29 -10.83
C SER A 19 28.60 -37.14 -10.08
N PHE A 20 29.91 -36.93 -10.29
CA PHE A 20 30.62 -35.78 -9.71
C PHE A 20 30.08 -34.44 -10.24
N PHE A 21 29.61 -34.39 -11.48
CA PHE A 21 29.07 -33.16 -12.08
C PHE A 21 27.68 -32.75 -11.55
N LYS A 22 26.89 -33.67 -10.99
CA LYS A 22 25.52 -33.37 -10.51
C LYS A 22 25.47 -32.76 -9.11
N LYS A 23 26.53 -32.88 -8.31
CA LYS A 23 26.48 -32.54 -6.87
C LYS A 23 26.63 -31.04 -6.57
N ASP A 24 27.22 -30.25 -7.48
CA ASP A 24 27.52 -28.84 -7.20
C ASP A 24 26.42 -27.85 -7.64
N LYS A 25 25.63 -28.18 -8.67
CA LYS A 25 24.61 -27.24 -9.19
C LYS A 25 23.42 -27.03 -8.25
N SER A 26 23.00 -28.06 -7.51
CA SER A 26 21.87 -27.92 -6.56
C SER A 26 22.20 -27.05 -5.36
N LYS A 27 23.44 -27.11 -4.85
CA LYS A 27 23.86 -26.34 -3.67
C LYS A 27 23.94 -24.84 -3.94
N GLU A 28 24.38 -24.46 -5.13
CA GLU A 28 24.46 -23.05 -5.54
C GLU A 28 23.05 -22.46 -5.71
N VAL A 29 22.13 -23.22 -6.31
CA VAL A 29 20.72 -22.80 -6.47
C VAL A 29 20.02 -22.68 -5.12
N GLU A 30 20.25 -23.62 -4.20
CA GLU A 30 19.69 -23.56 -2.83
C GLU A 30 20.16 -22.32 -2.08
N LYS A 31 21.46 -21.99 -2.17
CA LYS A 31 22.04 -20.79 -1.54
C LYS A 31 21.50 -19.48 -2.14
N GLN A 32 21.27 -19.44 -3.45
CA GLN A 32 20.65 -18.27 -4.10
C GLN A 32 19.19 -18.07 -3.65
N ILE A 33 18.44 -19.16 -3.51
CA ILE A 33 17.06 -19.15 -2.99
C ILE A 33 17.02 -18.71 -1.53
N GLU A 34 17.97 -19.16 -0.71
CA GLU A 34 18.08 -18.76 0.69
C GLU A 34 18.35 -17.25 0.82
N ASN A 35 19.34 -16.74 0.08
CA ASN A 35 19.65 -15.31 0.06
C ASN A 35 18.45 -14.47 -0.43
N PHE A 36 17.78 -14.91 -1.50
CA PHE A 36 16.57 -14.26 -2.00
C PHE A 36 15.44 -14.27 -0.95
N SER A 37 15.23 -15.37 -0.25
CA SER A 37 14.22 -15.47 0.80
C SER A 37 14.50 -14.54 1.97
N ILE A 38 15.77 -14.40 2.38
CA ILE A 38 16.18 -13.47 3.44
C ILE A 38 15.89 -12.02 3.02
N THR A 39 16.27 -11.64 1.80
CA THR A 39 16.00 -10.30 1.26
C THR A 39 14.49 -10.03 1.19
N LEU A 40 13.72 -10.98 0.64
CA LEU A 40 12.26 -10.84 0.53
C LEU A 40 11.60 -10.68 1.90
N MET A 41 12.06 -11.42 2.92
CA MET A 41 11.55 -11.28 4.28
C MET A 41 11.82 -9.88 4.85
N GLN A 42 13.02 -9.33 4.62
CA GLN A 42 13.36 -7.97 5.03
C GLN A 42 12.49 -6.93 4.32
N GLU A 43 12.27 -7.09 3.02
CA GLU A 43 11.40 -6.21 2.23
C GLU A 43 9.94 -6.26 2.71
N ILE A 44 9.40 -7.46 2.95
CA ILE A 44 8.06 -7.65 3.53
C ILE A 44 7.96 -6.99 4.89
N TYR A 45 8.98 -7.11 5.74
CA TYR A 45 8.99 -6.47 7.05
C TYR A 45 8.96 -4.94 6.93
N GLN A 46 9.76 -4.37 6.04
CA GLN A 46 9.75 -2.93 5.78
C GLN A 46 8.40 -2.46 5.23
N LEU A 47 7.79 -3.23 4.31
CA LEU A 47 6.48 -2.93 3.76
C LEU A 47 5.40 -2.97 4.85
N LYS A 48 5.40 -4.00 5.70
CA LYS A 48 4.49 -4.10 6.85
C LYS A 48 4.64 -2.91 7.79
N LYS A 49 5.87 -2.44 8.03
CA LYS A 49 6.10 -1.26 8.87
C LYS A 49 5.53 0.01 8.22
N LYS A 50 5.73 0.20 6.92
CA LYS A 50 5.15 1.35 6.19
C LYS A 50 3.62 1.32 6.21
N ILE A 51 3.03 0.15 5.97
CA ILE A 51 1.58 -0.04 6.07
C ILE A 51 1.09 0.27 7.48
N LYS A 52 1.77 -0.24 8.52
CA LYS A 52 1.41 0.02 9.91
C LYS A 52 1.44 1.52 10.25
N VAL A 53 2.44 2.25 9.77
CA VAL A 53 2.50 3.72 9.95
C VAL A 53 1.33 4.40 9.24
N LEU A 54 1.02 3.98 8.01
CA LEU A 54 -0.15 4.51 7.29
C LEU A 54 -1.47 4.17 8.00
N GLU A 55 -1.60 2.97 8.56
CA GLU A 55 -2.75 2.57 9.37
C GLU A 55 -2.85 3.41 10.65
N GLU A 56 -1.73 3.65 11.34
CA GLU A 56 -1.68 4.53 12.52
C GLU A 56 -2.01 5.98 12.15
N GLU A 57 -1.51 6.52 11.04
CA GLU A 57 -1.86 7.86 10.55
C GLU A 57 -3.34 7.98 10.16
N ILE A 58 -3.93 6.93 9.59
CA ILE A 58 -5.36 6.89 9.26
C ILE A 58 -6.21 6.75 10.52
N LEU A 59 -5.79 5.90 11.47
CA LEU A 59 -6.47 5.71 12.76
C LEU A 59 -6.40 6.98 13.62
N ILE A 60 -5.23 7.61 13.67
CA ILE A 60 -5.03 8.92 14.31
C ILE A 60 -5.81 10.00 13.53
N GLY A 61 -5.85 9.94 12.21
CA GLY A 61 -6.71 10.80 11.39
C GLY A 61 -8.21 10.56 11.61
N GLN A 62 -8.60 9.43 12.21
CA GLN A 62 -9.99 9.09 12.53
C GLN A 62 -10.33 9.36 14.00
N ASP A 63 -9.37 9.26 14.93
CA ASP A 63 -9.57 9.46 16.37
C ASP A 63 -9.14 10.87 16.87
N ASP A 64 -8.12 11.51 16.27
CA ASP A 64 -7.69 12.87 16.65
C ASP A 64 -8.56 13.97 16.01
N ASN A 65 -9.57 13.59 15.23
CA ASN A 65 -10.68 14.47 14.90
C ASN A 65 -11.82 14.45 15.94
N TYR A 66 -11.69 13.72 17.06
CA TYR A 66 -12.73 13.66 18.10
C TYR A 66 -12.32 14.15 19.50
N PHE A 67 -11.05 14.50 19.73
CA PHE A 67 -10.63 15.01 21.04
C PHE A 67 -9.60 16.14 20.94
N THR A 68 -9.99 17.30 20.41
CA THR A 68 -9.89 18.61 21.10
C THR A 68 -10.50 19.70 20.23
N ASN A 69 -11.24 20.59 20.87
CA ASN A 69 -12.00 21.73 20.36
C ASN A 69 -13.33 21.41 19.67
N GLU A 70 -14.37 22.09 20.16
CA GLU A 70 -15.70 22.22 19.59
C GLU A 70 -15.65 22.57 18.10
N ARG A 71 -15.54 21.58 17.21
CA ARG A 71 -15.83 21.76 15.78
C ARG A 71 -16.44 20.49 15.22
N THR A 72 -17.77 20.52 15.19
CA THR A 72 -18.63 19.90 14.19
C THR A 72 -17.85 19.56 12.92
N SER A 73 -17.84 18.29 12.52
CA SER A 73 -17.42 17.86 11.18
C SER A 73 -18.44 18.35 10.16
N THR A 74 -18.51 19.66 9.99
CA THR A 74 -19.25 20.31 8.92
C THR A 74 -18.29 20.44 7.76
N ILE A 75 -18.70 20.02 6.58
CA ILE A 75 -18.02 20.36 5.33
C ILE A 75 -17.94 21.90 5.34
N TYR A 76 -16.78 22.44 5.66
CA TYR A 76 -16.60 23.88 5.77
C TYR A 76 -16.42 24.39 4.35
N TYR A 77 -17.52 24.76 3.70
CA TYR A 77 -17.42 25.60 2.51
C TYR A 77 -16.89 26.96 2.98
N ASP A 78 -15.72 27.35 2.46
CA ASP A 78 -15.13 28.65 2.77
C ASP A 78 -16.13 29.77 2.42
N ARG A 79 -16.18 30.84 3.24
CA ARG A 79 -17.09 32.00 3.06
C ARG A 79 -17.09 32.52 1.62
N ASP A 80 -15.91 32.53 1.01
CA ASP A 80 -15.71 32.98 -0.38
C ASP A 80 -16.50 32.13 -1.40
N THR A 81 -16.69 30.85 -1.12
CA THR A 81 -17.51 29.94 -1.94
C THR A 81 -19.00 30.26 -1.82
N ILE A 82 -19.48 30.61 -0.64
CA ILE A 82 -20.87 31.01 -0.43
C ILE A 82 -21.15 32.36 -1.08
N LEU A 83 -20.21 33.30 -0.96
CA LEU A 83 -20.29 34.62 -1.59
C LEU A 83 -20.32 34.51 -3.12
N SER A 84 -19.45 33.70 -3.72
CA SER A 84 -19.45 33.53 -5.18
C SER A 84 -20.74 32.90 -5.68
N LEU A 85 -21.28 31.89 -4.96
CA LEU A 85 -22.57 31.29 -5.31
C LEU A 85 -23.71 32.32 -5.23
N TYR A 86 -23.70 33.20 -4.23
CA TYR A 86 -24.70 34.25 -4.11
C TYR A 86 -24.55 35.32 -5.22
N GLU A 87 -23.32 35.74 -5.53
CA GLU A 87 -23.03 36.68 -6.62
C GLU A 87 -23.37 36.11 -8.00
N ASP A 88 -23.20 34.80 -8.18
CA ASP A 88 -23.57 34.05 -9.39
C ASP A 88 -25.10 33.91 -9.55
N GLY A 89 -25.89 34.33 -8.55
CA GLY A 89 -27.35 34.41 -8.60
C GLY A 89 -28.08 33.14 -8.14
N TYR A 90 -27.41 32.24 -7.42
CA TYR A 90 -28.05 31.09 -6.78
C TYR A 90 -28.93 31.54 -5.61
N THR A 91 -30.07 30.88 -5.43
CA THR A 91 -31.00 31.14 -4.33
C THR A 91 -30.53 30.50 -3.03
N ASP A 92 -30.98 31.01 -1.88
CA ASP A 92 -30.61 30.51 -0.54
C ASP A 92 -30.89 29.00 -0.39
N GLU A 93 -31.96 28.51 -1.01
CA GLU A 93 -32.38 27.10 -1.03
C GLU A 93 -31.43 26.21 -1.87
N GLU A 94 -30.88 26.76 -2.97
CA GLU A 94 -29.91 26.06 -3.81
C GLU A 94 -28.54 26.00 -3.14
N ILE A 95 -28.15 27.08 -2.47
CA ILE A 95 -26.92 27.13 -1.68
C ILE A 95 -27.02 26.17 -0.49
N GLU A 96 -28.19 26.01 0.13
CA GLU A 96 -28.43 24.99 1.16
C GLU A 96 -28.21 23.57 0.62
N GLN A 97 -28.70 23.24 -0.57
CA GLN A 97 -28.49 21.91 -1.16
C GLN A 97 -27.04 21.63 -1.52
N ILE A 98 -26.31 22.65 -1.98
CA ILE A 98 -24.90 22.53 -2.36
C ILE A 98 -24.01 22.46 -1.12
N THR A 99 -24.27 23.33 -0.13
CA THR A 99 -23.39 23.53 1.02
C THR A 99 -23.82 22.75 2.27
N SER A 100 -25.03 22.20 2.27
CA SER A 100 -25.68 21.59 3.45
C SER A 100 -25.80 22.53 4.65
N PHE A 101 -25.67 23.85 4.45
CA PHE A 101 -25.90 24.86 5.48
C PHE A 101 -27.36 25.28 5.49
N THR A 102 -27.91 25.52 6.70
CA THR A 102 -29.26 26.06 6.81
C THR A 102 -29.31 27.50 6.27
N PRO A 103 -30.46 27.95 5.76
CA PRO A 103 -30.62 29.31 5.24
C PRO A 103 -30.24 30.40 6.27
N GLU A 104 -30.49 30.13 7.56
CA GLU A 104 -30.09 30.99 8.66
C GLU A 104 -28.55 31.14 8.74
N LYS A 105 -27.81 30.03 8.61
CA LYS A 105 -26.35 30.05 8.65
C LYS A 105 -25.74 30.70 7.40
N ILE A 106 -26.37 30.54 6.24
CA ILE A 106 -25.97 31.21 4.99
C ILE A 106 -26.12 32.73 5.14
N ASN A 107 -27.26 33.19 5.65
CA ASN A 107 -27.51 34.62 5.88
C ASN A 107 -26.55 35.22 6.92
N ASP A 108 -26.20 34.48 7.97
CA ASP A 108 -25.19 34.93 8.95
C ASP A 108 -23.82 35.14 8.29
N ILE A 109 -23.39 34.21 7.42
CA ILE A 109 -22.09 34.29 6.74
C ILE A 109 -22.04 35.46 5.72
N LEU A 110 -23.17 35.77 5.08
CA LEU A 110 -23.31 36.89 4.15
C LEU A 110 -23.33 38.25 4.88
N ASN A 111 -23.82 38.29 6.12
CA ASN A 111 -23.93 39.52 6.92
C ASN A 111 -22.74 39.78 7.86
N GLU A 112 -21.90 38.78 8.15
CA GLU A 112 -20.60 38.98 8.80
C GLU A 112 -19.64 39.65 7.81
N GLY A 113 -19.65 41.00 7.77
CA GLY A 113 -18.78 41.85 6.97
C GLY A 113 -17.77 42.64 7.80
#